data_AF-A0A927NHI4-F1
#
_entry.id   AF-A0A927NHI4-F1
#
_cell.length_a   1.000
_cell.length_b   1.000
_cell.length_c   1.000
_cell.angle_alpha   90.00
_cell.angle_beta   90.00
_cell.angle_gamma   90.00
#
_symmetry.space_group_name_H-M   'P 1'
#
loop_
_entity.id
_entity.type
_entity.pdbx_description
1 polymer ?
#
loop_
_entity_poly.entity_id
_entity_poly.type
_entity_poly.pdbx_seq_one_letter_code
_entity_poly.pdbx_strand_id
1 'polypeptide(L)'
;MRSNSVILLDSNQGTLEQLVSVIRESKDFQLLHAGEDGDAGIKALLSNKPDVILVSMFLKGTDGCAVIRAAKKTWADVKIIATGVANDDLIERAMREGASYYLVKPFSAETAIERLREQLKEKPIHKDSGIAKRQAVTVDEKISEIFISIGIPPHIKGYGYLREGIKMMMERPGLINRVTRELYPSIAKRFSTSASKVERAIRHAIEVAWNRGRIEAINAIFGARIYLGTEKPTNSEFMALVADKLILESMV
;
A
#
# COMPACT_ATOMS: atom_id res chain seq x y z
N MET A 1 21.32 -0.70 25.12
CA MET A 1 19.86 -0.70 24.87
C MET A 1 19.37 -2.13 24.98
N ARG A 2 18.24 -2.37 25.64
CA ARG A 2 17.60 -3.70 25.66
C ARG A 2 17.04 -4.00 24.26
N SER A 3 17.32 -5.18 23.72
CA SER A 3 16.73 -5.63 22.45
C SER A 3 15.26 -6.01 22.67
N ASN A 4 14.39 -5.65 21.73
CA ASN A 4 12.97 -5.95 21.80
C ASN A 4 12.72 -7.39 21.38
N SER A 5 11.94 -8.12 22.16
CA SER A 5 11.63 -9.51 21.90
C SER A 5 10.51 -9.67 20.87
N VAL A 6 10.72 -10.53 19.87
CA VAL A 6 9.79 -10.70 18.72
C VAL A 6 9.41 -12.16 18.49
N ILE A 7 8.15 -12.37 18.10
CA ILE A 7 7.65 -13.64 17.54
C ILE A 7 7.21 -13.41 16.08
N LEU A 8 7.57 -14.34 15.20
CA LEU A 8 7.22 -14.32 13.78
C LEU A 8 6.40 -15.55 13.41
N LEU A 9 5.23 -15.36 12.78
CA LEU A 9 4.39 -16.46 12.33
C LEU A 9 3.93 -16.23 10.89
N ASP A 10 4.30 -17.13 9.99
CA ASP A 10 3.86 -17.09 8.58
C ASP A 10 3.89 -18.51 8.00
N SER A 11 2.82 -18.94 7.33
CA SER A 11 2.77 -20.27 6.69
C SER A 11 3.61 -20.40 5.43
N ASN A 12 4.13 -19.29 4.89
CA ASN A 12 5.05 -19.32 3.76
C ASN A 12 6.50 -19.43 4.28
N GLN A 13 7.09 -20.60 4.11
CA GLN A 13 8.46 -20.88 4.57
C GLN A 13 9.49 -19.88 4.03
N GLY A 14 9.41 -19.50 2.74
CA GLY A 14 10.35 -18.55 2.14
C GLY A 14 10.23 -17.14 2.73
N THR A 15 9.00 -16.66 2.97
CA THR A 15 8.77 -15.39 3.68
C THR A 15 9.29 -15.47 5.12
N LEU A 16 9.05 -16.58 5.82
CA LEU A 16 9.51 -16.78 7.19
C LEU A 16 11.05 -16.78 7.26
N GLU A 17 11.73 -17.47 6.35
CA GLU A 17 13.19 -17.50 6.26
C GLU A 17 13.79 -16.10 6.03
N GLN A 18 13.20 -15.33 5.12
CA GLN A 18 13.62 -13.94 4.88
C GLN A 18 13.44 -13.07 6.12
N LEU A 19 12.28 -13.15 6.78
CA LEU A 19 12.02 -12.39 8.01
C LEU A 19 13.00 -12.77 9.12
N VAL A 20 13.28 -14.06 9.30
CA VAL A 20 14.23 -14.56 10.29
C VAL A 20 15.65 -14.08 9.98
N SER A 21 16.08 -14.10 8.71
CA SER A 21 17.39 -13.60 8.29
C SER A 21 17.57 -12.13 8.68
N VAL A 22 16.63 -11.27 8.26
CA VAL A 22 16.76 -9.83 8.51
C VAL A 22 16.57 -9.48 10.00
N ILE A 23 15.73 -10.21 10.75
CA ILE A 23 15.63 -10.03 12.22
C ILE A 23 16.92 -10.42 12.92
N ARG A 24 17.57 -11.54 12.54
CA ARG A 24 18.83 -11.99 13.17
C ARG A 24 19.99 -11.05 12.90
N GLU A 25 20.01 -10.41 11.74
CA GLU A 25 20.99 -9.38 11.40
C GLU A 25 20.74 -8.05 12.13
N SER A 26 19.50 -7.83 12.58
CA SER A 26 19.13 -6.64 13.34
C SER A 26 19.66 -6.70 14.78
N LYS A 27 20.19 -5.57 15.29
CA LYS A 27 20.71 -5.47 16.66
C LYS A 27 19.63 -5.16 17.70
N ASP A 28 18.48 -4.70 17.24
CA ASP A 28 17.40 -4.16 18.06
C ASP A 28 16.30 -5.18 18.39
N PHE A 29 16.37 -6.39 17.83
CA PHE A 29 15.42 -7.47 18.11
C PHE A 29 16.09 -8.73 18.66
N GLN A 30 15.35 -9.45 19.51
CA GLN A 30 15.64 -10.80 19.94
C GLN A 30 14.51 -11.72 19.47
N LEU A 31 14.80 -12.65 18.55
CA LEU A 31 13.81 -13.62 18.07
C LEU A 31 13.53 -14.68 19.14
N LEU A 32 12.30 -14.72 19.65
CA LEU A 32 11.85 -15.73 20.61
C LEU A 32 11.32 -16.99 19.92
N HIS A 33 10.57 -16.81 18.83
CA HIS A 33 9.97 -17.91 18.08
C HIS A 33 9.73 -17.50 16.63
N ALA A 34 9.91 -18.45 15.71
CA ALA A 34 9.51 -18.37 14.31
C ALA A 34 8.86 -19.69 13.91
N GLY A 35 7.68 -19.64 13.29
CA GLY A 35 6.96 -20.85 12.90
C GLY A 35 5.84 -20.62 11.90
N GLU A 36 5.36 -21.71 11.32
CA GLU A 36 4.29 -21.69 10.30
C GLU A 36 2.91 -22.03 10.88
N ASP A 37 2.85 -22.47 12.13
CA ASP A 37 1.70 -23.09 12.77
C ASP A 37 1.17 -22.23 13.94
N GLY A 38 -0.13 -21.96 13.93
CA GLY A 38 -0.78 -21.12 14.94
C GLY A 38 -0.82 -21.74 16.33
N ASP A 39 -0.93 -23.07 16.44
CA ASP A 39 -0.96 -23.75 17.75
C ASP A 39 0.40 -23.72 18.42
N ALA A 40 1.47 -23.95 17.64
CA ALA A 40 2.84 -23.76 18.10
C ALA A 40 3.10 -22.30 18.51
N GLY A 41 2.60 -21.34 17.72
CA GLY A 41 2.66 -19.91 18.03
C GLY A 41 1.98 -19.56 19.36
N ILE A 42 0.77 -20.06 19.62
CA ILE A 42 0.05 -19.84 20.88
C ILE A 42 0.82 -20.45 22.06
N LYS A 43 1.39 -21.66 21.92
CA LYS A 43 2.25 -22.24 22.96
C LYS A 43 3.46 -21.35 23.26
N ALA A 44 4.10 -20.79 22.23
CA ALA A 44 5.22 -19.87 22.41
C ALA A 44 4.82 -18.58 23.15
N LEU A 45 3.62 -18.06 22.90
CA LEU A 45 3.06 -16.88 23.58
C LEU A 45 2.78 -17.11 25.07
N LEU A 46 2.43 -18.33 25.47
CA LEU A 46 2.20 -18.67 26.88
C LEU A 46 3.51 -18.77 27.66
N SER A 47 4.59 -19.20 27.01
CA SER A 47 5.90 -19.39 27.64
C SER A 47 6.77 -18.12 27.64
N ASN A 48 6.46 -17.13 26.81
CA ASN A 48 7.27 -15.92 26.66
C ASN A 48 6.41 -14.67 26.56
N LYS A 49 6.90 -13.54 27.09
CA LYS A 49 6.31 -12.21 26.91
C LYS A 49 7.03 -11.45 25.78
N PRO A 50 6.59 -11.55 24.51
CA PRO A 50 7.15 -10.74 23.44
C PRO A 50 6.77 -9.26 23.60
N ASP A 51 7.63 -8.37 23.12
CA ASP A 51 7.33 -6.94 22.98
C ASP A 51 6.49 -6.69 21.72
N VAL A 52 6.75 -7.46 20.65
CA VAL A 52 6.01 -7.38 19.39
C VAL A 52 5.83 -8.74 18.72
N ILE A 53 4.73 -8.91 17.99
CA ILE A 53 4.41 -10.12 17.21
C ILE A 53 4.14 -9.71 15.77
N LEU A 54 4.70 -10.45 14.81
CA LEU A 54 4.26 -10.45 13.41
C LEU A 54 3.54 -11.76 13.12
N VAL A 55 2.30 -11.71 12.66
CA VAL A 55 1.46 -12.89 12.46
C VAL A 55 0.68 -12.82 11.15
N SER A 56 0.82 -13.84 10.30
CA SER A 56 0.00 -14.02 9.10
C SER A 56 -1.44 -14.38 9.49
N MET A 57 -2.42 -13.85 8.76
CA MET A 57 -3.83 -14.22 8.91
C MET A 57 -4.08 -15.67 8.50
N PHE A 58 -3.23 -16.19 7.60
CA PHE A 58 -3.26 -17.57 7.13
C PHE A 58 -2.05 -18.30 7.72
N LEU A 59 -2.31 -19.27 8.60
CA LEU A 59 -1.33 -20.15 9.25
C LEU A 59 -1.76 -21.60 9.07
N LYS A 60 -0.83 -22.54 9.33
CA LYS A 60 -1.21 -23.95 9.54
C LYS A 60 -1.89 -24.09 10.91
N GLY A 61 -2.87 -24.99 11.01
CA GLY A 61 -3.64 -25.18 12.24
C GLY A 61 -4.53 -23.98 12.56
N THR A 62 -4.26 -23.32 13.69
CA THR A 62 -5.03 -22.16 14.16
C THR A 62 -4.77 -20.89 13.34
N ASP A 63 -5.84 -20.16 12.99
CA ASP A 63 -5.77 -18.93 12.18
C ASP A 63 -5.11 -17.74 12.92
N GLY A 64 -4.65 -16.73 12.17
CA GLY A 64 -4.00 -15.56 12.75
C GLY A 64 -4.91 -14.76 13.69
N CYS A 65 -6.22 -14.71 13.43
CA CYS A 65 -7.19 -14.06 14.32
C CYS A 65 -7.24 -14.69 15.71
N ALA A 66 -7.16 -16.01 15.80
CA ALA A 66 -7.15 -16.73 17.06
C ALA A 66 -5.82 -16.54 17.80
N VAL A 67 -4.70 -16.49 17.09
CA VAL A 67 -3.39 -16.13 17.66
C VAL A 67 -3.42 -14.71 18.25
N ILE A 68 -3.96 -13.74 17.52
CA ILE A 68 -4.10 -12.35 17.99
C ILE A 68 -4.93 -12.29 19.28
N ARG A 69 -6.10 -12.96 19.31
CA ARG A 69 -6.94 -13.05 20.51
C ARG A 69 -6.20 -13.65 21.71
N ALA A 70 -5.49 -14.76 21.49
CA ALA A 70 -4.72 -15.43 22.54
C ALA A 70 -3.59 -14.54 23.07
N ALA A 71 -2.88 -13.85 22.17
CA ALA A 71 -1.83 -12.90 22.52
C ALA A 71 -2.38 -11.75 23.36
N LYS A 72 -3.47 -11.10 22.94
CA LYS A 72 -4.09 -9.99 23.68
C LYS A 72 -4.68 -10.38 25.02
N LYS A 73 -5.25 -11.60 25.12
CA LYS A 73 -5.74 -12.15 26.38
C LYS A 73 -4.60 -12.40 27.38
N THR A 74 -3.43 -12.82 26.89
CA THR A 74 -2.27 -13.16 27.73
C THR A 74 -1.44 -11.91 28.07
N TRP A 75 -1.24 -11.04 27.09
CA TRP A 75 -0.36 -9.86 27.15
C TRP A 75 -1.09 -8.65 26.56
N ALA A 76 -1.86 -7.93 27.37
CA ALA A 76 -2.70 -6.82 26.88
C ALA A 76 -1.92 -5.76 26.07
N ASP A 77 -0.70 -5.44 26.50
CA ASP A 77 0.14 -4.38 25.94
C ASP A 77 0.99 -4.83 24.73
N VAL A 78 1.00 -6.12 24.38
CA VAL A 78 1.83 -6.61 23.26
C VAL A 78 1.44 -5.93 21.96
N LYS A 79 2.43 -5.47 21.19
CA LYS A 79 2.21 -4.91 19.86
C LYS A 79 2.05 -6.03 18.86
N ILE A 80 1.05 -5.95 17.99
CA ILE A 80 0.77 -7.02 17.03
C ILE A 80 0.65 -6.44 15.63
N ILE A 81 1.43 -6.98 14.71
CA ILE A 81 1.34 -6.71 13.28
C ILE A 81 0.73 -7.93 12.61
N ALA A 82 -0.48 -7.79 12.10
CA ALA A 82 -1.12 -8.81 11.27
C ALA A 82 -0.62 -8.70 9.82
N THR A 83 -0.54 -9.81 9.09
CA THR A 83 -0.19 -9.80 7.66
C THR A 83 -1.15 -10.63 6.81
N GLY A 84 -1.50 -10.19 5.61
CA GLY A 84 -2.43 -10.93 4.76
C GLY A 84 -2.77 -10.23 3.47
N VAL A 85 -3.80 -10.70 2.77
CA VAL A 85 -4.25 -10.09 1.50
C VAL A 85 -4.92 -8.74 1.73
N ALA A 86 -4.99 -7.91 0.68
CA ALA A 86 -5.79 -6.69 0.66
C ALA A 86 -7.28 -7.05 0.57
N ASN A 87 -7.92 -7.22 1.73
CA ASN A 87 -9.34 -7.50 1.85
C ASN A 87 -9.87 -6.78 3.10
N ASP A 88 -10.84 -5.89 2.91
CA ASP A 88 -11.30 -4.99 3.97
C ASP A 88 -11.89 -5.77 5.16
N ASP A 89 -12.71 -6.80 4.92
CA ASP A 89 -13.29 -7.62 5.98
C ASP A 89 -12.21 -8.31 6.85
N LEU A 90 -11.17 -8.83 6.20
CA LEU A 90 -10.06 -9.50 6.88
C LEU A 90 -9.22 -8.51 7.70
N ILE A 91 -8.98 -7.32 7.14
CA ILE A 91 -8.27 -6.23 7.82
C ILE A 91 -9.06 -5.78 9.04
N GLU A 92 -10.35 -5.48 8.88
CA GLU A 92 -11.24 -5.09 9.98
C GLU A 92 -11.31 -6.15 11.07
N ARG A 93 -11.40 -7.43 10.68
CA ARG A 93 -11.38 -8.54 11.64
C ARG A 93 -10.07 -8.56 12.41
N ALA A 94 -8.91 -8.49 11.76
CA ALA A 94 -7.62 -8.48 12.44
C ALA A 94 -7.48 -7.32 13.44
N MET A 95 -7.91 -6.12 13.04
CA MET A 95 -7.88 -4.92 13.91
C MET A 95 -8.83 -5.07 15.10
N ARG A 96 -10.04 -5.58 14.88
CA ARG A 96 -11.03 -5.84 15.94
C ARG A 96 -10.53 -6.82 16.99
N GLU A 97 -9.76 -7.82 16.58
CA GLU A 97 -9.15 -8.79 17.50
C GLU A 97 -7.95 -8.22 18.28
N GLY A 98 -7.47 -7.04 17.91
CA GLY A 98 -6.45 -6.29 18.64
C GLY A 98 -5.10 -6.18 17.93
N ALA A 99 -5.04 -6.41 16.61
CA ALA A 99 -3.88 -6.02 15.83
C ALA A 99 -3.64 -4.51 15.94
N SER A 100 -2.38 -4.11 16.14
CA SER A 100 -1.94 -2.72 16.16
C SER A 100 -1.70 -2.18 14.74
N TYR A 101 -1.40 -3.07 13.80
CA TYR A 101 -1.14 -2.75 12.40
C TYR A 101 -1.49 -3.95 11.51
N TYR A 102 -1.83 -3.69 10.24
CA TYR A 102 -2.02 -4.72 9.22
C TYR A 102 -1.11 -4.45 8.02
N LEU A 103 -0.28 -5.42 7.67
CA LEU A 103 0.65 -5.37 6.53
C LEU A 103 0.15 -6.24 5.38
N VAL A 104 -0.16 -5.59 4.26
CA VAL A 104 -0.65 -6.27 3.06
C VAL A 104 0.49 -7.02 2.36
N LYS A 105 0.22 -8.25 1.91
CA LYS A 105 1.10 -9.04 1.04
C LYS A 105 0.89 -8.65 -0.43
N PRO A 106 1.96 -8.63 -1.26
CA PRO A 106 3.36 -8.96 -0.92
C PRO A 106 4.07 -7.81 -0.20
N PHE A 107 5.01 -8.14 0.70
CA PHE A 107 5.88 -7.19 1.39
C PHE A 107 7.32 -7.72 1.43
N SER A 108 8.30 -6.84 1.62
CA SER A 108 9.70 -7.24 1.89
C SER A 108 9.94 -7.43 3.38
N ALA A 109 10.90 -8.28 3.75
CA ALA A 109 11.26 -8.51 5.15
C ALA A 109 11.74 -7.22 5.84
N GLU A 110 12.44 -6.35 5.10
CA GLU A 110 12.91 -5.05 5.57
C GLU A 110 11.73 -4.14 5.94
N THR A 111 10.69 -4.08 5.09
CA THR A 111 9.47 -3.31 5.37
C THR A 111 8.78 -3.83 6.63
N ALA A 112 8.64 -5.14 6.78
CA ALA A 112 8.03 -5.73 7.96
C ALA A 112 8.76 -5.34 9.26
N ILE A 113 10.10 -5.38 9.24
CA ILE A 113 10.93 -5.07 10.41
C ILE A 113 10.93 -3.58 10.72
N GLU A 114 10.91 -2.71 9.71
CA GLU A 114 10.70 -1.28 9.92
C GLU A 114 9.36 -1.01 10.64
N ARG A 115 8.29 -1.71 10.25
CA ARG A 115 7.00 -1.59 10.94
C ARG A 115 7.06 -2.09 12.39
N LEU A 116 7.76 -3.20 12.65
CA LEU A 116 7.98 -3.67 14.03
C LEU A 116 8.65 -2.58 14.88
N ARG A 117 9.68 -1.90 14.35
CA ARG A 117 10.37 -0.80 15.05
C ARG A 117 9.44 0.37 15.36
N GLU A 118 8.62 0.76 14.39
CA GLU A 118 7.69 1.88 14.56
C GLU A 118 6.65 1.61 15.63
N GLN A 119 6.13 0.38 15.72
CA GLN A 119 5.15 0.00 16.75
C GLN A 119 5.73 0.05 18.18
N LEU A 120 7.06 -0.09 18.31
CA LEU A 120 7.77 -0.08 19.58
C LEU A 120 8.29 1.30 20.00
N LYS A 121 8.31 2.30 19.11
CA LYS A 121 8.68 3.67 19.46
C LYS A 121 7.52 4.34 20.20
N GLU A 122 7.68 4.63 21.49
CA GLU A 122 6.69 5.35 22.28
C GLU A 122 6.37 6.73 21.67
N LYS A 123 5.09 6.98 21.38
CA LYS A 123 4.49 8.32 21.37
C LYS A 123 3.26 8.30 22.27
N PRO A 124 2.96 9.40 22.99
CA PRO A 124 1.82 9.47 23.90
C PRO A 124 0.50 9.20 23.16
N ILE A 125 -0.38 8.56 23.90
CA ILE A 125 -1.76 8.18 23.62
C ILE A 125 -2.49 9.23 22.75
N HIS A 126 -2.71 8.91 21.49
CA HIS A 126 -4.00 9.22 20.87
C HIS A 126 -4.80 7.91 20.86
N LYS A 127 -5.79 7.85 21.75
CA LYS A 127 -6.96 6.99 21.58
C LYS A 127 -7.71 7.53 20.37
N ASP A 128 -7.30 7.10 19.19
CA ASP A 128 -8.24 7.01 18.07
C ASP A 128 -8.32 5.55 17.69
N SER A 129 -9.54 5.05 17.83
CA SER A 129 -10.02 3.71 17.54
C SER A 129 -9.32 3.11 16.34
N GLY A 130 -8.81 1.88 16.52
CA GLY A 130 -8.17 1.12 15.46
C GLY A 130 -9.08 0.97 14.25
N ILE A 131 -8.67 1.57 13.14
CA ILE A 131 -8.75 1.12 11.74
C ILE A 131 -7.82 2.11 10.99
N ALA A 132 -6.90 1.55 10.19
CA ALA A 132 -6.08 2.24 9.19
C ALA A 132 -5.13 3.37 9.64
N LYS A 133 -3.85 3.03 9.81
CA LYS A 133 -2.85 3.62 8.90
C LYS A 133 -2.60 2.56 7.83
N ARG A 134 -3.33 2.55 6.70
CA ARG A 134 -2.90 3.32 5.53
C ARG A 134 -1.55 3.96 5.84
N GLN A 135 -0.46 3.27 5.52
CA GLN A 135 0.63 4.00 4.88
C GLN A 135 -0.08 4.92 3.90
N ALA A 136 0.00 6.24 4.10
CA ALA A 136 -0.68 7.19 3.22
C ALA A 136 -0.35 6.70 1.82
N VAL A 137 -1.32 6.08 1.13
CA VAL A 137 -1.10 5.44 -0.16
C VAL A 137 -0.48 6.56 -0.94
N THR A 138 0.80 6.39 -1.28
CA THR A 138 1.57 7.50 -1.83
C THR A 138 0.80 7.95 -3.05
N VAL A 139 0.86 9.24 -3.37
CA VAL A 139 0.18 9.74 -4.57
C VAL A 139 0.56 8.88 -5.79
N ASP A 140 1.80 8.38 -5.83
CA ASP A 140 2.29 7.44 -6.83
C ASP A 140 1.60 6.06 -6.83
N GLU A 141 1.31 5.48 -5.66
CA GLU A 141 0.56 4.22 -5.53
C GLU A 141 -0.91 4.41 -5.95
N LYS A 142 -1.57 5.48 -5.49
CA LYS A 142 -2.97 5.79 -5.88
C LYS A 142 -3.09 5.98 -7.39
N ILE A 143 -2.17 6.72 -8.00
CA ILE A 143 -2.12 6.89 -9.45
C ILE A 143 -1.94 5.54 -10.15
N SER A 144 -1.08 4.68 -9.62
CA SER A 144 -0.79 3.37 -10.20
C SER A 144 -2.00 2.43 -10.14
N GLU A 145 -2.73 2.42 -9.03
CA GLU A 145 -3.99 1.67 -8.87
C GLU A 145 -5.04 2.13 -9.89
N ILE A 146 -5.22 3.45 -10.04
CA ILE A 146 -6.12 4.03 -11.05
C ILE A 146 -5.71 3.56 -12.45
N PHE A 147 -4.43 3.65 -12.80
CA PHE A 147 -3.92 3.27 -14.12
C PHE A 147 -4.10 1.79 -14.43
N ILE A 148 -3.86 0.90 -13.48
CA ILE A 148 -4.06 -0.55 -13.66
C ILE A 148 -5.54 -0.85 -13.85
N SER A 149 -6.42 -0.21 -13.06
CA SER A 149 -7.86 -0.40 -13.12
C SER A 149 -8.45 0.03 -14.46
N ILE A 150 -8.07 1.20 -15.00
CA ILE A 150 -8.50 1.67 -16.32
C ILE A 150 -7.77 0.99 -17.48
N GLY A 151 -6.59 0.42 -17.22
CA GLY A 151 -5.89 -0.43 -18.17
C GLY A 151 -4.66 0.07 -18.86
N ILE A 152 -4.02 1.09 -18.31
CA ILE A 152 -2.71 1.55 -18.73
C ILE A 152 -1.66 0.66 -18.06
N PRO A 153 -0.93 -0.18 -18.82
CA PRO A 153 0.11 -1.03 -18.24
C PRO A 153 1.34 -0.22 -17.78
N PRO A 154 2.00 -0.59 -16.67
CA PRO A 154 3.21 0.08 -16.17
C PRO A 154 4.39 0.13 -17.14
N HIS A 155 4.48 -0.80 -18.09
CA HIS A 155 5.58 -0.88 -19.05
C HIS A 155 5.47 0.13 -20.21
N ILE A 156 4.36 0.85 -20.36
CA ILE A 156 4.21 1.84 -21.41
C ILE A 156 4.93 3.13 -21.03
N LYS A 157 5.76 3.69 -21.92
CA LYS A 157 6.52 4.93 -21.65
C LYS A 157 5.64 6.10 -21.15
N GLY A 158 4.43 6.22 -21.70
CA GLY A 158 3.46 7.24 -21.29
C GLY A 158 2.97 7.11 -19.84
N TYR A 159 3.08 5.93 -19.22
CA TYR A 159 2.71 5.70 -17.82
C TYR A 159 3.49 6.60 -16.87
N GLY A 160 4.82 6.64 -17.02
CA GLY A 160 5.69 7.48 -16.19
C GLY A 160 5.42 8.98 -16.39
N TYR A 161 5.13 9.39 -17.62
CA TYR A 161 4.82 10.78 -17.95
C TYR A 161 3.45 11.22 -17.42
N LEU A 162 2.44 10.37 -17.53
CA LEU A 162 1.11 10.61 -16.96
C LEU A 162 1.19 10.79 -15.44
N ARG A 163 1.90 9.88 -14.75
CA ARG A 163 2.09 9.94 -13.30
C ARG A 163 2.77 11.24 -12.87
N GLU A 164 3.80 11.66 -13.60
CA GLU A 164 4.46 12.94 -13.35
C GLU A 164 3.53 14.12 -13.61
N GLY A 165 2.83 14.13 -14.75
CA GLY A 165 1.93 15.21 -15.13
C GLY A 165 0.79 15.42 -14.14
N ILE A 166 0.19 14.33 -13.66
CA ILE A 166 -0.87 14.38 -12.64
C ILE A 166 -0.34 14.95 -11.32
N LYS A 167 0.82 14.52 -10.84
CA LYS A 167 1.42 15.08 -9.62
C LYS A 167 1.69 16.58 -9.75
N MET A 168 2.25 17.01 -10.89
CA MET A 168 2.47 18.43 -11.16
C MET A 168 1.15 19.23 -11.17
N MET A 169 0.09 18.68 -11.77
CA MET A 169 -1.24 19.31 -11.76
C MET A 169 -1.85 19.37 -10.36
N MET A 170 -1.65 18.35 -9.53
CA MET A 170 -2.10 18.37 -8.14
C MET A 170 -1.41 19.47 -7.32
N GLU A 171 -0.11 19.65 -7.52
CA GLU A 171 0.64 20.72 -6.85
C GLU A 171 0.31 22.12 -7.41
N ARG A 172 0.01 22.20 -8.72
CA ARG A 172 -0.26 23.45 -9.43
C ARG A 172 -1.46 23.28 -10.38
N PRO A 173 -2.71 23.44 -9.88
CA PRO A 173 -3.92 23.23 -10.67
C PRO A 173 -3.99 24.08 -11.96
N GLY A 174 -3.37 25.26 -11.98
CA GLY A 174 -3.29 26.14 -13.16
C GLY A 174 -2.58 25.55 -14.38
N LEU A 175 -1.82 24.45 -14.22
CA LEU A 175 -1.12 23.77 -15.33
C LEU A 175 -2.07 23.15 -16.37
N ILE A 176 -3.33 22.89 -16.00
CA ILE A 176 -4.37 22.42 -16.93
C ILE A 176 -4.53 23.33 -18.16
N ASN A 177 -4.32 24.64 -17.99
CA ASN A 177 -4.44 25.63 -19.06
C ASN A 177 -3.13 25.86 -19.83
N ARG A 178 -2.02 25.24 -19.41
CA ARG A 178 -0.66 25.49 -19.92
C ARG A 178 0.07 24.21 -20.28
N VAL A 179 -0.66 23.17 -20.70
CA VAL A 179 -0.11 21.84 -20.94
C VAL A 179 1.00 21.83 -21.98
N THR A 180 0.79 22.47 -23.13
CA THR A 180 1.77 22.48 -24.24
C THR A 180 2.97 23.38 -23.98
N ARG A 181 2.76 24.51 -23.31
CA ARG A 181 3.79 25.53 -23.07
C ARG A 181 4.60 25.29 -21.79
N GLU A 182 4.08 24.55 -20.82
CA GLU A 182 4.69 24.41 -19.49
C GLU A 182 4.77 22.96 -19.01
N LEU A 183 3.66 22.21 -18.99
CA LEU A 183 3.63 20.85 -18.46
C LEU A 183 4.52 19.89 -19.26
N TYR A 184 4.29 19.77 -20.58
CA TYR A 184 5.05 18.86 -21.43
C TYR A 184 6.54 19.21 -21.47
N PRO A 185 6.96 20.48 -21.60
CA PRO A 185 8.37 20.85 -21.46
C PRO A 185 8.99 20.47 -20.11
N SER A 186 8.24 20.61 -19.01
CA SER A 186 8.73 20.26 -17.67
C SER A 186 8.95 18.76 -17.50
N ILE A 187 7.99 17.94 -17.94
CA ILE A 187 8.14 16.48 -17.97
C ILE A 187 9.30 16.09 -18.90
N ALA A 188 9.38 16.70 -20.08
CA ALA A 188 10.43 16.42 -21.05
C ALA A 188 11.82 16.67 -20.47
N LYS A 189 12.01 17.76 -19.72
CA LYS A 189 13.24 18.06 -19.00
C LYS A 189 13.56 17.00 -17.94
N ARG A 190 12.56 16.57 -17.15
CA ARG A 190 12.74 15.56 -16.08
C ARG A 190 13.11 14.17 -16.62
N PHE A 191 12.62 13.82 -17.81
CA PHE A 191 12.82 12.51 -18.43
C PHE A 191 13.82 12.53 -19.60
N SER A 192 14.59 13.61 -19.76
CA SER A 192 15.60 13.77 -20.82
C SER A 192 15.07 13.44 -22.23
N THR A 193 13.91 14.00 -22.58
CA THR A 193 13.20 13.76 -23.85
C THR A 193 12.65 15.08 -24.43
N SER A 194 11.82 15.03 -25.47
CA SER A 194 11.15 16.21 -26.06
C SER A 194 9.68 16.30 -25.65
N ALA A 195 9.13 17.52 -25.57
CA ALA A 195 7.72 17.74 -25.26
C ALA A 195 6.77 17.00 -26.22
N SER A 196 7.13 16.93 -27.51
CA SER A 196 6.39 16.16 -28.52
C SER A 196 6.39 14.65 -28.28
N LYS A 197 7.51 14.09 -27.79
CA LYS A 197 7.59 12.66 -27.41
C LYS A 197 6.77 12.37 -26.15
N VAL A 198 6.74 13.30 -25.19
CA VAL A 198 5.90 13.21 -23.99
C VAL A 198 4.42 13.15 -24.39
N GLU A 199 3.97 14.13 -25.17
CA GLU A 199 2.58 14.24 -25.63
C GLU A 199 2.12 12.98 -26.36
N ARG A 200 2.92 12.49 -27.32
CA ARG A 200 2.62 11.27 -28.09
C ARG A 200 2.57 10.03 -27.20
N ALA A 201 3.50 9.88 -26.26
CA ALA A 201 3.55 8.72 -25.37
C ALA A 201 2.36 8.71 -24.40
N ILE A 202 1.95 9.86 -23.88
CA ILE A 202 0.75 10.01 -23.06
C ILE A 202 -0.50 9.64 -23.87
N ARG A 203 -0.62 10.17 -25.10
CA ARG A 203 -1.75 9.88 -26.00
C ARG A 203 -1.89 8.38 -26.26
N HIS A 204 -0.77 7.71 -26.52
CA HIS A 204 -0.74 6.27 -26.72
C HIS A 204 -1.15 5.48 -25.47
N ALA A 205 -0.69 5.89 -24.28
CA ALA A 205 -1.10 5.24 -23.02
C ALA A 205 -2.62 5.31 -22.79
N ILE A 206 -3.22 6.49 -23.01
CA ILE A 206 -4.68 6.68 -22.90
C ILE A 206 -5.41 5.87 -23.97
N GLU A 207 -4.84 5.75 -25.18
CA GLU A 207 -5.41 4.92 -26.26
C GLU A 207 -5.48 3.45 -25.90
N VAL A 208 -4.41 2.93 -25.29
CA VAL A 208 -4.36 1.52 -24.87
C VAL A 208 -5.42 1.23 -23.81
N ALA A 209 -5.67 2.17 -22.88
CA ALA A 209 -6.78 2.02 -21.93
C ALA A 209 -8.15 2.05 -22.62
N TRP A 210 -8.35 2.99 -23.56
CA TRP A 210 -9.63 3.17 -24.24
C TRP A 210 -10.00 1.99 -25.14
N ASN A 211 -9.05 1.49 -25.95
CA ASN A 211 -9.29 0.39 -26.88
C ASN A 211 -9.54 -0.96 -26.19
N ARG A 212 -9.26 -1.07 -24.89
CA ARG A 212 -9.54 -2.26 -24.09
C ARG A 212 -10.97 -2.32 -23.55
N GLY A 213 -11.85 -1.40 -23.98
CA GLY A 213 -13.28 -1.43 -23.65
C GLY A 213 -13.56 -1.26 -22.16
N ARG A 214 -12.77 -0.41 -21.49
CA ARG A 214 -12.87 -0.14 -20.04
C ARG A 214 -13.48 1.22 -19.73
N ILE A 215 -14.40 1.68 -20.57
CA ILE A 215 -15.11 2.96 -20.35
C ILE A 215 -15.89 2.90 -19.03
N GLU A 216 -16.43 1.73 -18.70
CA GLU A 216 -17.12 1.43 -17.45
C GLU A 216 -16.18 1.51 -16.26
N ALA A 217 -14.92 1.05 -16.39
CA ALA A 217 -13.93 1.16 -15.31
C ALA A 217 -13.54 2.63 -15.07
N ILE A 218 -13.40 3.42 -16.14
CA ILE A 218 -13.18 4.87 -16.04
C ILE A 218 -14.37 5.53 -15.33
N ASN A 219 -15.60 5.30 -15.78
CA ASN A 219 -16.80 5.86 -15.16
C ASN A 219 -17.00 5.40 -13.70
N ALA A 220 -16.67 4.14 -13.38
CA ALA A 220 -16.75 3.60 -12.03
C ALA A 220 -15.75 4.27 -11.07
N ILE A 221 -14.53 4.54 -11.53
CA ILE A 221 -13.50 5.22 -10.73
C ILE A 221 -13.94 6.65 -10.36
N PHE A 222 -14.59 7.36 -11.27
CA PHE A 222 -14.99 8.74 -11.03
C PHE A 222 -16.39 8.90 -10.44
N GLY A 223 -17.12 7.81 -10.17
CA GLY A 223 -18.42 7.83 -9.51
C GLY A 223 -19.53 8.57 -10.28
N ALA A 224 -19.26 8.92 -11.55
CA ALA A 224 -20.15 9.67 -12.42
C ALA A 224 -20.02 9.15 -13.85
N ARG A 225 -21.10 9.28 -14.64
CA ARG A 225 -21.06 9.03 -16.09
C ARG A 225 -20.35 10.19 -16.79
N ILE A 226 -19.04 10.30 -16.58
CA ILE A 226 -18.21 11.36 -17.15
C ILE A 226 -18.16 11.22 -18.68
N TYR A 227 -18.09 9.99 -19.17
CA TYR A 227 -18.12 9.69 -20.59
C TYR A 227 -19.42 8.98 -20.94
N LEU A 228 -20.28 9.68 -21.69
CA LEU A 228 -21.60 9.20 -22.13
C LEU A 228 -21.58 8.52 -23.52
N GLY A 229 -20.41 8.45 -24.17
CA GLY A 229 -20.25 7.90 -25.51
C GLY A 229 -18.86 7.31 -25.76
N THR A 230 -18.53 7.09 -27.04
CA THR A 230 -17.24 6.54 -27.50
C THR A 230 -16.11 7.56 -27.57
N GLU A 231 -16.38 8.83 -27.23
CA GLU A 231 -15.40 9.91 -27.36
C GLU A 231 -14.30 9.78 -26.32
N LYS A 232 -13.10 9.53 -26.83
CA LYS A 232 -11.87 9.39 -26.04
C LYS A 232 -11.46 10.74 -25.47
N PRO A 233 -11.07 10.82 -24.18
CA PRO A 233 -10.58 12.06 -23.61
C PRO A 233 -9.29 12.54 -24.27
N THR A 234 -9.13 13.86 -24.30
CA THR A 234 -7.83 14.46 -24.58
C THR A 234 -6.85 14.16 -23.45
N ASN A 235 -5.55 14.28 -23.75
CA ASN A 235 -4.50 14.07 -22.75
C ASN A 235 -4.70 14.95 -21.51
N SER A 236 -5.10 16.21 -21.70
CA SER A 236 -5.27 17.19 -20.62
C SER A 236 -6.50 16.88 -19.77
N GLU A 237 -7.63 16.56 -20.38
CA GLU A 237 -8.87 16.18 -19.66
C GLU A 237 -8.64 14.93 -18.82
N PHE A 238 -7.98 13.91 -19.38
CA PHE A 238 -7.68 12.70 -18.65
C PHE A 238 -6.82 12.98 -17.41
N MET A 239 -5.73 13.73 -17.55
CA MET A 239 -4.87 14.06 -16.41
C MET A 239 -5.58 14.92 -15.37
N ALA A 240 -6.40 15.88 -15.81
CA ALA A 240 -7.16 16.76 -14.92
C ALA A 240 -8.14 15.98 -14.05
N LEU A 241 -8.93 15.07 -14.66
CA LEU A 241 -9.89 14.25 -13.92
C LEU A 241 -9.22 13.39 -12.86
N VAL A 242 -8.09 12.75 -13.20
CA VAL A 242 -7.34 11.94 -12.24
C VAL A 242 -6.77 12.83 -11.12
N ALA A 243 -6.23 14.02 -11.45
CA ALA A 243 -5.72 14.96 -10.46
C ALA A 243 -6.83 15.44 -9.51
N ASP A 244 -7.98 15.86 -10.04
CA ASP A 244 -9.12 16.34 -9.25
C ASP A 244 -9.66 15.26 -8.31
N LYS A 245 -9.81 14.01 -8.80
CA LYS A 245 -10.19 12.87 -7.96
C LYS A 245 -9.22 12.69 -6.79
N LEU A 246 -7.92 12.71 -7.06
CA LEU A 246 -6.89 12.53 -6.03
C LEU A 246 -6.84 13.69 -5.04
N ILE A 247 -7.10 14.93 -5.50
CA ILE A 247 -7.25 16.10 -4.63
C ILE A 247 -8.45 15.90 -3.71
N LEU A 248 -9.62 15.54 -4.24
CA LEU A 248 -10.83 15.31 -3.45
C LEU A 248 -10.63 14.21 -2.40
N GLU A 249 -9.99 13.09 -2.77
CA GLU A 249 -9.63 12.01 -1.85
C GLU A 249 -8.53 12.36 -0.84
N SER A 250 -7.86 13.51 -1.00
CA SER A 250 -6.88 14.03 -0.04
C SER A 250 -7.48 15.06 0.92
N MET A 251 -8.67 15.58 0.62
CA MET A 251 -9.41 16.55 1.45
C MET A 251 -10.37 15.88 2.45
N VAL A 252 -10.60 14.57 2.31
CA VAL A 252 -11.45 13.72 3.17
C VAL A 252 -10.56 12.84 4.03
#